data_AF-A0A964DDW0-F1
#
_entry.id   AF-A0A964DDW0-F1
#
_cell.length_a   1.000
_cell.length_b   1.000
_cell.length_c   1.000
_cell.angle_alpha   90.00
_cell.angle_beta   90.00
_cell.angle_gamma   90.00
#
_symmetry.space_group_name_H-M   'P 1'
#
loop_
_entity.id
_entity.type
_entity.pdbx_description
1 polymer ?
#
loop_
_entity_poly.entity_id
_entity_poly.type
_entity_poly.pdbx_seq_one_letter_code
_entity_poly.pdbx_strand_id
1 'polypeptide(L)'
;MAKNNNGNGKTINSQAAMDKAVKSVCDILRRDKAKGARLYVPELTWMFFLRYLDIMEQNEEQKAKALGVSYTEMLKVNKQKVISEIFRNKEKTILSSETNLQNALDKIHNLSEASISDQHI
;
A
#
# COMPACT_ATOMS: atom_id res chain seq x y z
N MET A 1 -13.01 -13.99 20.28
CA MET A 1 -13.66 -12.85 19.59
C MET A 1 -12.57 -11.92 19.07
N ALA A 2 -12.27 -11.97 17.77
CA ALA A 2 -11.27 -11.10 17.14
C ALA A 2 -11.88 -9.70 16.96
N LYS A 3 -11.23 -8.67 17.51
CA LYS A 3 -11.64 -7.27 17.34
C LYS A 3 -11.37 -6.86 15.89
N ASN A 4 -12.41 -6.85 15.08
CA ASN A 4 -12.40 -6.27 13.75
C ASN A 4 -12.60 -4.77 13.89
N ASN A 5 -11.52 -3.99 13.87
CA ASN A 5 -11.60 -2.54 13.86
C ASN A 5 -11.84 -2.09 12.41
N ASN A 6 -13.11 -2.12 12.00
CA ASN A 6 -13.57 -1.57 10.74
C ASN A 6 -13.30 -0.06 10.69
N GLY A 7 -12.88 0.41 9.51
CA GLY A 7 -12.34 1.74 9.26
C GLY A 7 -13.29 2.87 9.65
N ASN A 8 -12.80 3.75 10.53
CA ASN A 8 -13.16 5.16 10.49
C ASN A 8 -12.04 5.89 9.74
N GLY A 9 -12.41 6.78 8.82
CA GLY A 9 -11.51 7.64 8.05
C GLY A 9 -10.43 8.21 8.97
N LYS A 10 -9.23 7.62 8.87
CA LYS A 10 -8.18 7.86 9.85
C LYS A 10 -7.42 9.09 9.42
N THR A 11 -7.87 10.26 9.83
CA THR A 11 -7.14 11.51 9.56
C THR A 11 -5.73 11.43 10.15
N ILE A 12 -4.71 11.59 9.32
CA ILE A 12 -3.33 11.73 9.79
C ILE A 12 -3.11 13.20 10.08
N ASN A 13 -3.06 13.50 11.37
CA ASN A 13 -2.97 14.87 11.90
C ASN A 13 -1.56 15.26 12.34
N SER A 14 -0.56 14.39 12.20
CA SER A 14 0.81 14.66 12.65
C SER A 14 1.82 13.69 12.04
N GLN A 15 3.10 14.11 12.01
CA GLN A 15 4.21 13.23 11.64
C GLN A 15 4.27 11.99 12.54
N ALA A 16 4.00 12.13 13.85
CA ALA A 16 3.96 11.00 14.77
C ALA A 16 2.85 9.98 14.42
N ALA A 17 1.69 10.45 13.95
CA ALA A 17 0.62 9.58 13.47
C ALA A 17 1.02 8.85 12.17
N MET A 18 1.72 9.55 11.28
CA MET A 18 2.30 9.01 10.06
C MET A 18 3.32 7.89 10.38
N ASP A 19 4.29 8.19 11.25
CA ASP A 19 5.34 7.25 11.67
C ASP A 19 4.73 6.01 12.34
N LYS A 20 3.71 6.19 13.17
CA LYS A 20 2.98 5.08 13.81
C LYS A 20 2.26 4.20 12.78
N ALA A 21 1.69 4.81 11.74
CA ALA A 21 1.02 4.07 10.67
C ALA A 21 2.02 3.22 9.88
N VAL A 22 3.13 3.81 9.44
CA VAL A 22 4.22 3.13 8.74
C VAL A 22 4.81 2.01 9.61
N LYS A 23 5.09 2.30 10.89
CA LYS A 23 5.59 1.30 11.85
C LYS A 23 4.66 0.09 11.97
N SER A 24 3.34 0.31 11.94
CA SER A 24 2.37 -0.79 12.01
C SER A 24 2.41 -1.73 10.80
N VAL A 25 2.81 -1.24 9.63
CA VAL A 25 3.06 -2.09 8.44
C VAL A 25 4.36 -2.86 8.63
N CYS A 26 5.44 -2.18 9.04
CA CYS A 26 6.74 -2.82 9.32
C CYS A 26 6.62 -3.92 10.38
N ASP A 27 5.77 -3.76 11.40
CA ASP A 27 5.54 -4.77 12.43
C ASP A 27 4.89 -6.04 11.88
N ILE A 28 4.04 -5.94 10.85
CA ILE A 28 3.47 -7.11 10.17
C ILE A 28 4.57 -7.85 9.40
N LEU A 29 5.37 -7.12 8.62
CA LEU A 29 6.46 -7.71 7.84
C LEU A 29 7.51 -8.37 8.76
N ARG A 30 7.79 -7.76 9.91
CA ARG A 30 8.73 -8.31 10.91
C ARG A 30 8.22 -9.59 11.58
N ARG A 31 6.90 -9.76 11.72
CA ARG A 31 6.29 -11.00 12.23
C ARG A 31 6.39 -12.16 11.23
N ASP A 32 6.63 -11.86 9.95
CA ASP A 32 7.03 -12.83 8.94
C ASP A 32 8.57 -13.02 8.96
N LYS A 33 9.18 -13.34 7.82
CA LYS A 33 10.63 -13.53 7.68
C LYS A 33 11.42 -12.21 7.56
N ALA A 34 10.77 -11.06 7.42
CA ALA A 34 11.45 -9.76 7.26
C ALA A 34 11.93 -9.16 8.59
N LYS A 35 12.80 -9.88 9.32
CA LYS A 35 13.21 -9.61 10.71
C LYS A 35 14.14 -8.40 10.92
N GLY A 36 14.07 -7.36 10.09
CA GLY A 36 14.89 -6.16 10.23
C GLY A 36 14.74 -5.19 9.07
N ALA A 37 15.21 -3.94 9.24
CA ALA A 37 15.05 -2.89 8.24
C ALA A 37 15.65 -3.25 6.88
N ARG A 38 16.83 -3.89 6.86
CA ARG A 38 17.45 -4.41 5.64
C ARG A 38 16.53 -5.35 4.85
N LEU A 39 15.64 -6.04 5.54
CA LEU A 39 14.77 -7.07 5.00
C LEU A 39 13.39 -6.50 4.64
N TYR A 40 12.75 -5.73 5.54
CA TYR A 40 11.40 -5.20 5.28
C TYR A 40 11.39 -3.94 4.43
N VAL A 41 12.46 -3.14 4.36
CA VAL A 41 12.46 -1.89 3.58
C VAL A 41 12.30 -2.17 2.09
N PRO A 42 13.06 -3.07 1.44
CA PRO A 42 12.84 -3.41 0.04
C PRO A 42 11.40 -3.87 -0.23
N GLU A 43 10.84 -4.67 0.67
CA GLU A 43 9.47 -5.18 0.56
C GLU A 43 8.44 -4.04 0.65
N LEU A 44 8.63 -3.15 1.63
CA LEU A 44 7.79 -1.99 1.85
C LEU A 44 7.82 -1.02 0.66
N THR A 45 9.01 -0.80 0.09
CA THR A 45 9.21 0.13 -1.03
C THR A 45 8.41 -0.29 -2.25
N TRP A 46 8.48 -1.56 -2.67
CA TRP A 46 7.72 -1.98 -3.86
C TRP A 46 6.21 -1.96 -3.61
N MET A 47 5.75 -2.30 -2.39
CA MET A 47 4.33 -2.20 -2.05
C MET A 47 3.80 -0.77 -2.16
N PHE A 48 4.52 0.21 -1.60
CA PHE A 48 4.15 1.62 -1.74
C PHE A 48 4.27 2.12 -3.18
N PHE A 49 5.29 1.68 -3.92
CA PHE A 49 5.44 2.06 -5.32
C PHE A 49 4.25 1.60 -6.16
N LEU A 50 3.81 0.35 -6.01
CA LEU A 50 2.63 -0.15 -6.71
C LEU A 50 1.36 0.60 -6.29
N ARG A 51 1.19 0.89 -5.00
CA ARG A 51 0.05 1.70 -4.53
C ARG A 51 0.08 3.12 -5.08
N TYR A 52 1.25 3.72 -5.20
CA TYR A 52 1.40 5.03 -5.82
C TYR A 52 1.00 5.01 -7.29
N LEU A 53 1.43 3.99 -8.05
CA LEU A 53 0.99 3.80 -9.43
C LEU A 53 -0.52 3.59 -9.53
N ASP A 54 -1.15 2.90 -8.58
CA ASP A 54 -2.62 2.79 -8.49
C ASP A 54 -3.31 4.14 -8.36
N ILE A 55 -2.83 4.97 -7.44
CA ILE A 55 -3.44 6.27 -7.17
C ILE A 55 -3.26 7.22 -8.36
N MET A 56 -2.09 7.22 -8.98
CA MET A 56 -1.85 8.03 -10.19
C MET A 56 -2.80 7.64 -11.31
N GLU A 57 -3.00 6.34 -11.53
CA GLU A 57 -3.91 5.84 -12.56
C GLU A 57 -5.37 6.24 -12.27
N GLN A 58 -5.83 6.09 -11.03
CA GLN A 58 -7.17 6.50 -10.61
C GLN A 58 -7.39 8.00 -10.82
N ASN A 59 -6.40 8.83 -10.50
CA ASN A 59 -6.48 10.27 -10.70
C ASN A 59 -6.57 10.64 -12.18
N GLU A 60 -5.85 9.94 -13.06
CA GLU A 60 -5.93 10.18 -14.50
C GLU A 60 -7.25 9.72 -15.10
N GLU A 61 -7.78 8.58 -14.67
CA GLU A 61 -9.10 8.11 -15.08
C GLU A 61 -10.18 9.13 -14.65
N GLN A 62 -10.08 9.65 -13.42
CA GLN A 62 -10.98 10.70 -12.92
C GLN A 62 -10.88 11.99 -13.75
N LYS A 63 -9.68 12.44 -14.10
CA LYS A 63 -9.47 13.61 -14.96
C LYS A 63 -10.04 13.40 -16.35
N ALA A 64 -9.80 12.24 -16.96
CA ALA A 64 -10.33 11.91 -18.29
C ALA A 64 -11.87 11.91 -18.29
N LYS A 65 -12.49 11.31 -17.26
CA LYS A 65 -13.94 11.35 -17.05
C LYS A 65 -14.47 12.78 -16.90
N ALA A 66 -13.80 13.63 -16.12
CA ALA A 66 -14.21 15.02 -15.92
C ALA A 66 -14.10 15.86 -17.20
N LEU A 67 -13.13 15.56 -18.06
CA LEU A 67 -12.91 16.24 -19.34
C LEU A 67 -13.72 15.62 -20.50
N GLY A 68 -14.41 14.49 -20.28
CA GLY A 68 -15.16 13.77 -21.32
C GLY A 68 -14.28 13.16 -22.42
N VAL A 69 -12.98 12.96 -22.15
CA VAL A 69 -12.03 12.37 -23.11
C VAL A 69 -11.84 10.89 -22.83
N SER A 70 -11.48 10.11 -23.86
CA SER A 70 -11.17 8.69 -23.69
C SER A 70 -9.90 8.53 -22.87
N TYR A 71 -10.04 7.89 -21.70
CA TYR A 71 -8.91 7.49 -20.87
C TYR A 71 -8.07 6.43 -21.59
N THR A 72 -6.74 6.59 -21.58
CA THR A 72 -5.79 5.58 -22.06
C THR A 72 -4.96 5.12 -20.89
N GLU A 73 -5.05 3.84 -20.53
CA GLU A 73 -4.25 3.24 -19.47
C GLU A 73 -2.75 3.40 -19.74
N MET A 74 -2.03 4.01 -18.79
CA MET A 74 -0.58 4.16 -18.88
C MET A 74 0.15 2.82 -18.80
N LEU A 75 -0.42 1.84 -18.08
CA LEU A 75 0.11 0.49 -17.97
C LEU A 75 -1.01 -0.51 -18.26
N LYS A 76 -0.99 -1.14 -19.45
CA LYS A 76 -1.92 -2.23 -19.85
C LYS A 76 -1.77 -3.52 -19.03
N VAL A 77 -1.09 -3.48 -17.88
CA VAL A 77 -0.73 -4.67 -17.13
C VAL A 77 -1.69 -4.82 -15.96
N ASN A 78 -2.37 -5.96 -15.89
CA ASN A 78 -3.19 -6.31 -14.73
C ASN A 78 -2.30 -6.31 -13.48
N LYS A 79 -2.52 -5.37 -12.57
CA LYS A 79 -1.64 -5.13 -11.43
C LYS A 79 -1.66 -6.27 -10.42
N GLN A 80 -2.80 -6.93 -10.27
CA GLN A 80 -2.91 -8.16 -9.48
C GLN A 80 -2.08 -9.29 -10.10
N LYS A 81 -1.96 -9.32 -11.44
CA LYS A 81 -1.06 -10.24 -12.15
C LYS A 81 0.42 -9.87 -11.97
N VAL A 82 0.77 -8.58 -11.95
CA VAL A 82 2.16 -8.16 -11.67
C VAL A 82 2.56 -8.52 -10.24
N ILE A 83 1.70 -8.21 -9.26
CA ILE A 83 1.90 -8.57 -7.87
C ILE A 83 2.03 -10.09 -7.75
N SER A 84 1.09 -10.86 -8.30
CA SER A 84 1.14 -12.32 -8.22
C SER A 84 2.38 -12.91 -8.90
N GLU A 85 2.86 -12.37 -10.01
CA GLU A 85 4.08 -12.82 -10.69
C GLU A 85 5.36 -12.43 -9.92
N ILE A 86 5.39 -11.29 -9.23
CA ILE A 86 6.47 -10.92 -8.29
C ILE A 86 6.55 -11.95 -7.15
N PHE A 87 5.40 -12.36 -6.59
CA PHE A 87 5.34 -13.34 -5.49
C PHE A 87 5.54 -14.79 -5.94
N ARG A 88 5.05 -15.14 -7.12
CA ARG A 88 5.20 -16.48 -7.71
C ARG A 88 6.66 -16.78 -8.01
N ASN A 89 7.44 -15.74 -8.35
CA ASN A 89 8.89 -15.76 -8.26
C ASN A 89 9.35 -15.68 -6.80
N LYS A 90 8.99 -16.70 -6.00
CA LYS A 90 9.28 -16.87 -4.56
C LYS A 90 10.76 -16.72 -4.19
N GLU A 91 11.66 -16.69 -5.16
CA GLU A 91 13.09 -16.42 -4.97
C GLU A 91 13.42 -14.94 -4.71
N LYS A 92 12.49 -14.00 -4.99
CA LYS A 92 12.76 -12.56 -4.90
C LYS A 92 12.12 -11.83 -3.73
N THR A 93 11.01 -12.33 -3.18
CA THR A 93 10.42 -11.78 -1.94
C THR A 93 10.74 -12.69 -0.77
N ILE A 94 11.12 -12.09 0.36
CA ILE A 94 11.40 -12.84 1.57
C ILE A 94 10.13 -13.16 2.37
N LEU A 95 9.00 -12.53 2.04
CA LEU A 95 7.72 -12.74 2.74
C LEU A 95 7.18 -14.14 2.44
N SER A 96 6.70 -14.84 3.47
CA SER A 96 6.29 -16.23 3.36
C SER A 96 4.83 -16.48 3.74
N SER A 97 4.21 -15.54 4.45
CA SER A 97 2.81 -15.62 4.85
C SER A 97 1.94 -14.75 3.94
N GLU A 98 1.05 -15.40 3.19
CA GLU A 98 0.03 -14.73 2.38
C GLU A 98 -0.89 -13.85 3.23
N THR A 99 -1.26 -14.32 4.43
CA THR A 99 -2.07 -13.52 5.37
C THR A 99 -1.36 -12.25 5.83
N ASN A 100 -0.06 -12.33 6.16
CA ASN A 100 0.69 -11.13 6.57
C ASN A 100 0.85 -10.15 5.40
N LEU A 101 1.04 -10.67 4.18
CA LEU A 101 1.06 -9.84 2.99
C LEU A 101 -0.27 -9.10 2.79
N GLN A 102 -1.39 -9.82 2.80
CA GLN A 102 -2.72 -9.21 2.63
C GLN A 102 -2.94 -8.12 3.69
N ASN A 103 -2.65 -8.42 4.95
CA ASN A 103 -2.77 -7.45 6.04
C ASN A 103 -1.88 -6.21 5.86
N ALA A 104 -0.67 -6.36 5.29
CA ALA A 104 0.23 -5.25 5.01
C ALA A 104 -0.31 -4.38 3.85
N LEU A 105 -0.76 -5.00 2.76
CA LEU A 105 -1.37 -4.33 1.62
C LEU A 105 -2.63 -3.56 2.03
N ASP A 106 -3.51 -4.18 2.83
CA ASP A 106 -4.72 -3.54 3.33
C ASP A 106 -4.39 -2.31 4.18
N LYS A 107 -3.36 -2.38 5.03
CA LYS A 107 -2.91 -1.22 5.80
C LYS A 107 -2.35 -0.11 4.91
N ILE A 108 -1.56 -0.45 3.88
CA ILE A 108 -1.01 0.53 2.93
C ILE A 108 -2.14 1.21 2.13
N HIS A 109 -3.12 0.43 1.68
CA HIS A 109 -4.31 0.94 1.00
C HIS A 109 -5.05 1.94 1.89
N ASN A 110 -5.44 1.52 3.11
CA ASN A 110 -6.11 2.39 4.07
C ASN A 110 -5.28 3.64 4.42
N LEU A 111 -3.96 3.51 4.49
CA LEU A 111 -3.06 4.63 4.77
C LEU A 111 -3.05 5.66 3.66
N SER A 112 -3.10 5.22 2.41
CA SER A 112 -3.09 6.11 1.27
C SER A 112 -4.42 6.83 1.02
N GLU A 113 -5.53 6.31 1.56
CA GLU A 113 -6.84 6.95 1.51
C GLU A 113 -7.09 7.87 2.72
N ALA A 114 -6.19 7.85 3.70
CA ALA A 114 -6.26 8.73 4.85
C ALA A 114 -6.14 10.19 4.42
N SER A 115 -7.08 11.04 4.85
CA SER A 115 -6.94 12.48 4.70
C SER A 115 -5.77 12.98 5.56
N ILE A 116 -4.82 13.66 4.94
CA ILE A 116 -3.76 14.37 5.65
C ILE A 116 -4.31 15.73 6.05
N SER A 117 -4.25 16.07 7.34
CA SER A 117 -4.65 17.39 7.80
C SER A 117 -3.61 18.43 7.38
N ASP A 118 -4.04 19.50 6.73
CA ASP A 118 -3.18 20.64 6.32
C ASP A 118 -2.62 21.44 7.51
N GLN A 119 -3.00 21.10 8.74
CA GLN A 119 -2.69 21.89 9.93
C GLN A 119 -1.23 21.77 10.40
N HIS A 120 -0.40 20.95 9.73
CA HIS A 120 0.99 20.66 10.12
C HIS A 120 1.97 20.49 8.95
N ILE A 121 1.75 21.14 7.81
CA ILE A 121 2.83 21.37 6.81
C ILE A 121 3.56 22.67 7.16
#